data_AF-A0A1V5H288-F1
#
_entry.id   AF-A0A1V5H288-F1
#
_cell.length_a   1.000
_cell.length_b   1.000
_cell.length_c   1.000
_cell.angle_alpha   90.00
_cell.angle_beta   90.00
_cell.angle_gamma   90.00
#
_symmetry.space_group_name_H-M   'P 1'
#
loop_
_entity.id
_entity.type
_entity.pdbx_description
1 polymer ?
#
loop_
_entity_poly.entity_id
_entity_poly.type
_entity_poly.pdbx_seq_one_letter_code
_entity_poly.pdbx_strand_id
1 'polypeptide(L)'
;MKIVHGAESFEIRTGEVELCCTRAGGMMAPVRFNLGGRWVQPYSLPPWQPQDVAADTPPILKTVRGDFFGLPFGDHPVHGTHGDSPNLPWELVEGGDGRLVLDLKMKTLPGAIRKTLRLRPGHRAVYQEHRVSGLDGCYNYGYHATLQFPDDEGTYWVNTSPFKFGSTFPGRFSDPAIGESGALKGNARFSSLAEVPLEAGGTTSLQQYPARDGNEDLVMVSSRDEEFAWTAVTLDGFIWLSLKNPRVLPSTLFWISNRRGAGVTGGGWGLRRSTATSAWAWRRPGRIC
;
A
#
# COMPACT_ATOMS: atom_id res chain seq x y z
N MET A 1 -17.28 10.62 -14.89
CA MET A 1 -16.49 9.40 -14.64
C MET A 1 -15.74 9.05 -15.91
N LYS A 2 -14.48 8.60 -15.83
CA LYS A 2 -13.64 8.26 -17.01
C LYS A 2 -13.09 6.84 -16.86
N ILE A 3 -12.73 6.21 -17.96
CA ILE A 3 -11.96 4.95 -17.92
C ILE A 3 -10.47 5.30 -17.87
N VAL A 4 -9.80 4.90 -16.78
CA VAL A 4 -8.37 5.11 -16.58
C VAL A 4 -7.73 3.77 -16.27
N HIS A 5 -6.81 3.34 -17.13
CA HIS A 5 -6.14 2.04 -17.03
C HIS A 5 -7.16 0.90 -16.83
N GLY A 6 -8.13 0.83 -17.75
CA GLY A 6 -9.19 -0.17 -17.81
C GLY A 6 -10.29 -0.10 -16.75
N ALA A 7 -10.28 0.89 -15.84
CA ALA A 7 -11.25 0.98 -14.75
C ALA A 7 -11.98 2.33 -14.70
N GLU A 8 -13.29 2.28 -14.42
CA GLU A 8 -14.09 3.47 -14.09
C GLU A 8 -13.46 4.22 -12.92
N SER A 9 -13.19 5.51 -13.11
CA SER A 9 -12.45 6.33 -12.17
C SER A 9 -13.03 7.74 -12.05
N PHE A 10 -12.95 8.24 -10.84
CA PHE A 10 -13.15 9.64 -10.48
C PHE A 10 -11.81 10.37 -10.51
N GLU A 11 -11.83 11.65 -10.85
CA GLU A 11 -10.62 12.45 -11.04
C GLU A 11 -10.70 13.74 -10.21
N ILE A 12 -9.59 14.11 -9.59
CA ILE A 12 -9.40 15.42 -8.96
C ILE A 12 -8.01 15.95 -9.31
N ARG A 13 -7.88 17.28 -9.41
CA ARG A 13 -6.62 17.92 -9.79
C ARG A 13 -6.44 19.30 -9.16
N THR A 14 -5.18 19.74 -9.09
CA THR A 14 -4.73 21.13 -8.93
C THR A 14 -3.62 21.39 -9.96
N GLY A 15 -2.94 22.54 -9.90
CA GLY A 15 -1.75 22.79 -10.74
C GLY A 15 -0.55 21.89 -10.38
N GLU A 16 -0.53 21.35 -9.16
CA GLU A 16 0.57 20.58 -8.59
C GLU A 16 0.33 19.07 -8.58
N VAL A 17 -0.92 18.62 -8.53
CA VAL A 17 -1.25 17.20 -8.35
C VAL A 17 -2.43 16.81 -9.23
N GLU A 18 -2.33 15.68 -9.93
CA GLU A 18 -3.43 15.02 -10.62
C GLU A 18 -3.62 13.63 -10.03
N LEU A 19 -4.86 13.24 -9.76
CA LEU A 19 -5.16 11.98 -9.11
C LEU A 19 -6.43 11.35 -9.69
N CYS A 20 -6.37 10.04 -9.90
CA CYS A 20 -7.52 9.20 -10.19
C CYS A 20 -7.81 8.27 -8.99
N CYS A 21 -9.09 8.06 -8.71
CA CYS A 21 -9.58 7.08 -7.75
C CYS A 21 -10.58 6.16 -8.45
N THR A 22 -10.33 4.86 -8.47
CA THR A 22 -11.23 3.90 -9.12
C THR A 22 -12.55 3.79 -8.36
N ARG A 23 -13.63 3.56 -9.09
CA ARG A 23 -14.92 3.15 -8.52
C ARG A 23 -14.79 1.78 -7.86
N ALA A 24 -14.20 0.81 -8.56
CA ALA A 24 -13.91 -0.50 -7.99
C ALA A 24 -12.77 -0.40 -6.96
N GLY A 25 -13.03 -0.74 -5.71
CA GLY A 25 -12.02 -0.82 -4.64
C GLY A 25 -11.48 0.52 -4.13
N GLY A 26 -11.95 1.66 -4.65
CA GLY A 26 -11.55 2.98 -4.15
C GLY A 26 -10.05 3.24 -4.26
N MET A 27 -9.37 2.68 -5.26
CA MET A 27 -7.92 2.65 -5.36
C MET A 27 -7.38 3.91 -6.00
N MET A 28 -6.34 4.49 -5.40
CA MET A 28 -5.78 5.78 -5.76
C MET A 28 -4.56 5.61 -6.66
N ALA A 29 -4.78 5.48 -7.97
CA ALA A 29 -3.77 5.68 -9.01
C ALA A 29 -4.40 5.74 -10.41
N PRO A 30 -3.73 6.41 -11.38
CA PRO A 30 -2.46 7.13 -11.25
C PRO A 30 -2.55 8.37 -10.36
N VAL A 31 -1.42 8.72 -9.73
CA VAL A 31 -1.24 10.00 -9.03
C VAL A 31 0.05 10.64 -9.53
N ARG A 32 -0.05 11.84 -10.06
CA ARG A 32 1.06 12.58 -10.66
C ARG A 32 1.31 13.87 -9.88
N PHE A 33 2.57 14.21 -9.69
CA PHE A 33 3.01 15.43 -9.00
C PHE A 33 3.86 16.27 -9.92
N ASN A 34 3.57 17.57 -10.04
CA ASN A 34 4.35 18.53 -10.79
C ASN A 34 5.44 19.13 -9.91
N LEU A 35 6.71 18.89 -10.25
CA LEU A 35 7.87 19.38 -9.51
C LEU A 35 8.47 20.67 -10.11
N GLY A 36 7.67 21.47 -10.82
CA GLY A 36 8.09 22.78 -11.36
C GLY A 36 8.85 22.73 -12.68
N GLY A 37 8.83 21.58 -13.36
CA GLY A 37 9.53 21.37 -14.63
C GLY A 37 9.35 19.95 -15.20
N ARG A 38 8.87 19.03 -14.36
CA ARG A 38 8.47 17.69 -14.76
C ARG A 38 7.34 17.15 -13.89
N TRP A 39 6.55 16.25 -14.47
CA TRP A 39 5.57 15.45 -13.75
C TRP A 39 6.18 14.10 -13.36
N VAL A 40 5.99 13.69 -12.12
CA VAL A 40 6.45 12.38 -11.61
C VAL A 40 5.26 11.55 -11.12
N GLN A 41 5.34 10.23 -11.22
CA GLN A 41 4.29 9.29 -10.81
C GLN A 41 4.89 8.19 -9.93
N PRO A 42 4.86 8.33 -8.59
CA PRO A 42 5.50 7.36 -7.70
C PRO A 42 4.70 6.07 -7.52
N TYR A 43 3.39 6.13 -7.70
CA TYR A 43 2.50 4.99 -7.44
C TYR A 43 2.46 4.01 -8.60
N SER A 44 2.46 2.72 -8.28
CA SER A 44 2.46 1.65 -9.28
C SER A 44 1.10 1.48 -9.96
N LEU A 45 1.16 1.18 -11.25
CA LEU A 45 0.08 0.64 -12.05
C LEU A 45 0.52 -0.74 -12.54
N PRO A 46 -0.36 -1.74 -12.50
CA PRO A 46 -0.03 -3.06 -12.99
C PRO A 46 0.16 -3.03 -14.52
N PRO A 47 0.89 -4.00 -15.10
CA PRO A 47 1.02 -4.12 -16.54
C PRO A 47 -0.23 -4.69 -17.24
N TRP A 48 -1.26 -5.10 -16.48
CA TRP A 48 -2.54 -5.60 -16.99
C TRP A 48 -3.69 -4.66 -16.64
N GLN A 49 -4.78 -4.75 -17.40
CA GLN A 49 -6.06 -4.13 -17.12
C GLN A 49 -7.10 -5.18 -16.68
N PRO A 50 -8.25 -4.77 -16.12
CA PRO A 50 -9.26 -5.73 -15.63
C PRO A 50 -9.74 -6.75 -16.65
N GLN A 51 -9.76 -6.40 -17.94
CA GLN A 51 -10.17 -7.30 -19.03
C GLN A 51 -9.09 -8.31 -19.45
N ASP A 52 -7.83 -8.11 -19.04
CA ASP A 52 -6.69 -8.94 -19.44
C ASP A 52 -6.47 -10.14 -18.50
N VAL A 53 -7.18 -10.19 -17.37
CA VAL A 53 -7.08 -11.24 -16.36
C VAL A 53 -8.29 -12.16 -16.38
N ALA A 54 -8.12 -13.38 -15.86
CA ALA A 54 -9.19 -14.38 -15.84
C ALA A 54 -10.43 -13.88 -15.08
N ALA A 55 -11.62 -14.29 -15.52
CA ALA A 55 -12.88 -13.79 -14.97
C ALA A 55 -13.04 -14.07 -13.47
N ASP A 56 -12.46 -15.15 -12.98
CA ASP A 56 -12.44 -15.60 -11.59
C ASP A 56 -11.33 -14.97 -10.73
N THR A 57 -10.47 -14.12 -11.32
CA THR A 57 -9.47 -13.35 -10.57
C THR A 57 -10.15 -12.55 -9.44
N PRO A 58 -9.63 -12.56 -8.20
CA PRO A 58 -10.18 -11.76 -7.11
C PRO A 58 -10.35 -10.27 -7.48
N PRO A 59 -11.46 -9.61 -7.10
CA PRO A 59 -11.76 -8.23 -7.51
C PRO A 59 -10.62 -7.24 -7.25
N ILE A 60 -10.01 -7.32 -6.06
CA ILE A 60 -8.86 -6.50 -5.68
C ILE A 60 -7.69 -6.58 -6.67
N LEU A 61 -7.42 -7.76 -7.25
CA LEU A 61 -6.29 -7.98 -8.16
C LEU A 61 -6.58 -7.51 -9.58
N LYS A 62 -7.85 -7.44 -9.98
CA LYS A 62 -8.23 -6.92 -11.31
C LYS A 62 -7.86 -5.45 -11.47
N THR A 63 -7.92 -4.68 -10.38
CA THR A 63 -7.71 -3.23 -10.42
C THR A 63 -6.57 -2.73 -9.56
N VAL A 64 -5.85 -3.59 -8.82
CA VAL A 64 -4.81 -3.20 -7.85
C VAL A 64 -3.92 -2.10 -8.40
N ARG A 65 -3.83 -0.98 -7.68
CA ARG A 65 -3.00 0.16 -8.07
C ARG A 65 -2.79 1.12 -6.93
N GLY A 66 -1.66 1.81 -6.95
CA GLY A 66 -1.31 2.89 -6.04
C GLY A 66 -1.62 2.60 -4.57
N ASP A 67 -2.58 3.31 -3.98
CA ASP A 67 -2.97 3.11 -2.59
C ASP A 67 -4.45 2.74 -2.42
N PHE A 68 -4.75 1.83 -1.50
CA PHE A 68 -6.09 1.46 -1.09
C PHE A 68 -6.17 1.26 0.43
N PHE A 69 -7.37 1.35 0.99
CA PHE A 69 -7.61 1.07 2.39
C PHE A 69 -8.14 -0.35 2.56
N GLY A 70 -7.56 -1.14 3.46
CA GLY A 70 -8.04 -2.47 3.83
C GLY A 70 -8.67 -2.47 5.22
N LEU A 71 -9.82 -3.11 5.36
CA LEU A 71 -10.53 -3.30 6.63
C LEU A 71 -11.49 -4.51 6.53
N PRO A 72 -11.23 -5.62 7.26
CA PRO A 72 -10.01 -5.91 8.00
C PRO A 72 -8.81 -6.08 7.05
N PHE A 73 -7.60 -5.78 7.52
CA PHE A 73 -6.40 -5.89 6.69
C PHE A 73 -5.85 -7.34 6.65
N GLY A 74 -5.29 -7.77 5.52
CA GLY A 74 -4.76 -9.12 5.35
C GLY A 74 -5.83 -10.13 4.91
N ASP A 75 -5.46 -11.40 4.85
CA ASP A 75 -6.36 -12.46 4.40
C ASP A 75 -7.25 -12.98 5.53
N HIS A 76 -8.53 -13.18 5.22
CA HIS A 76 -9.49 -13.77 6.15
C HIS A 76 -10.51 -14.64 5.42
N PRO A 77 -10.87 -15.84 5.95
CA PRO A 77 -11.83 -16.73 5.30
C PRO A 77 -13.23 -16.13 5.10
N VAL A 78 -13.64 -15.21 5.99
CA VAL A 78 -14.99 -14.61 5.97
C VAL A 78 -15.05 -13.31 5.16
N HIS A 79 -13.99 -12.49 5.25
CA HIS A 79 -14.00 -11.12 4.69
C HIS A 79 -13.18 -11.03 3.39
N GLY A 80 -12.50 -12.10 2.99
CA GLY A 80 -11.56 -12.11 1.87
C GLY A 80 -10.29 -11.31 2.17
N THR A 81 -9.48 -11.14 1.12
CA THR A 81 -8.23 -10.40 1.16
C THR A 81 -8.48 -8.89 1.31
N HIS A 82 -8.05 -8.33 2.43
CA HIS A 82 -8.19 -6.91 2.82
C HIS A 82 -9.63 -6.39 2.98
N GLY A 83 -10.61 -7.29 3.12
CA GLY A 83 -12.00 -6.93 3.40
C GLY A 83 -12.75 -6.30 2.21
N ASP A 84 -13.88 -5.65 2.51
CA ASP A 84 -14.77 -5.11 1.47
C ASP A 84 -14.20 -3.89 0.74
N SER A 85 -13.45 -3.06 1.45
CA SER A 85 -12.97 -1.75 0.98
C SER A 85 -12.28 -1.79 -0.40
N PRO A 86 -11.30 -2.67 -0.63
CA PRO A 86 -10.66 -2.81 -1.94
C PRO A 86 -11.38 -3.77 -2.90
N ASN A 87 -12.44 -4.46 -2.47
CA ASN A 87 -13.14 -5.48 -3.26
C ASN A 87 -14.52 -5.05 -3.77
N LEU A 88 -15.10 -3.98 -3.22
CA LEU A 88 -16.43 -3.49 -3.57
C LEU A 88 -16.39 -2.14 -4.31
N PRO A 89 -17.43 -1.82 -5.09
CA PRO A 89 -17.55 -0.51 -5.72
C PRO A 89 -17.89 0.58 -4.69
N TRP A 90 -17.26 1.73 -4.83
CA TRP A 90 -17.51 2.95 -4.08
C TRP A 90 -18.47 3.87 -4.82
N GLU A 91 -19.30 4.59 -4.07
CA GLU A 91 -20.29 5.53 -4.59
C GLU A 91 -19.79 6.97 -4.44
N LEU A 92 -19.93 7.77 -5.49
CA LEU A 92 -19.55 9.18 -5.46
C LEU A 92 -20.57 9.98 -4.63
N VAL A 93 -20.08 10.69 -3.62
CA VAL A 93 -20.88 11.64 -2.82
C VAL A 93 -20.59 13.08 -3.24
N GLU A 94 -19.32 13.41 -3.44
CA GLU A 94 -18.87 14.75 -3.81
C GLU A 94 -17.67 14.63 -4.74
N GLY A 95 -17.67 15.37 -5.84
CA GLY A 95 -16.52 15.50 -6.73
C GLY A 95 -16.39 16.95 -7.21
N GLY A 96 -15.18 17.48 -7.14
CA GLY A 96 -14.85 18.82 -7.60
C GLY A 96 -13.35 19.08 -7.59
N ASP A 97 -12.98 20.33 -7.85
CA ASP A 97 -11.56 20.71 -7.91
C ASP A 97 -10.91 20.54 -6.53
N GLY A 98 -9.93 19.66 -6.46
CA GLY A 98 -9.17 19.36 -5.25
C GLY A 98 -9.92 18.63 -4.14
N ARG A 99 -11.16 18.13 -4.33
CA ARG A 99 -11.84 17.30 -3.33
C ARG A 99 -12.71 16.21 -3.93
N LEU A 100 -12.57 15.00 -3.38
CA LEU A 100 -13.38 13.83 -3.71
C LEU A 100 -13.86 13.16 -2.42
N VAL A 101 -15.15 12.87 -2.34
CA VAL A 101 -15.76 12.09 -1.25
C VAL A 101 -16.50 10.91 -1.85
N LEU A 102 -16.14 9.71 -1.37
CA LEU A 102 -16.75 8.46 -1.78
C LEU A 102 -17.26 7.71 -0.55
N ASP A 103 -18.39 7.02 -0.69
CA ASP A 103 -18.95 6.14 0.33
C ASP A 103 -18.94 4.68 -0.11
N LEU A 104 -18.73 3.79 0.85
CA LEU A 104 -18.89 2.36 0.69
C LEU A 104 -19.73 1.83 1.84
N LYS A 105 -20.85 1.20 1.51
CA LYS A 105 -21.57 0.35 2.46
C LYS A 105 -20.93 -1.04 2.47
N MET A 106 -20.46 -1.47 3.64
CA MET A 106 -19.86 -2.79 3.80
C MET A 106 -20.93 -3.88 3.68
N LYS A 107 -20.53 -5.05 3.19
CA LYS A 107 -21.35 -6.26 2.99
C LYS A 107 -20.91 -7.41 3.90
N THR A 108 -19.61 -7.61 4.09
CA THR A 108 -19.08 -8.69 4.94
C THR A 108 -18.97 -8.28 6.40
N LEU A 109 -18.97 -6.98 6.69
CA LEU A 109 -19.08 -6.38 8.03
C LEU A 109 -20.23 -5.37 8.07
N PRO A 110 -20.82 -5.11 9.25
CA PRO A 110 -21.79 -4.03 9.41
C PRO A 110 -21.10 -2.66 9.26
N GLY A 111 -21.86 -1.66 8.86
CA GLY A 111 -21.40 -0.27 8.80
C GLY A 111 -21.01 0.20 7.40
N ALA A 112 -20.31 1.33 7.38
CA ALA A 112 -19.88 2.00 6.16
C ALA A 112 -18.51 2.65 6.32
N ILE A 113 -17.87 2.92 5.20
CA ILE A 113 -16.61 3.64 5.12
C ILE A 113 -16.82 4.85 4.20
N ARG A 114 -16.44 6.03 4.66
CA ARG A 114 -16.33 7.23 3.85
C ARG A 114 -14.86 7.53 3.57
N LYS A 115 -14.48 7.61 2.30
CA LYS A 115 -13.17 8.05 1.83
C LYS A 115 -13.25 9.52 1.44
N THR A 116 -12.32 10.33 1.96
CA THR A 116 -12.13 11.71 1.52
C THR A 116 -10.71 11.90 1.01
N LEU A 117 -10.58 12.35 -0.23
CA LEU A 117 -9.31 12.78 -0.83
C LEU A 117 -9.36 14.30 -1.02
N ARG A 118 -8.29 14.99 -0.61
CA ARG A 118 -8.14 16.43 -0.80
C ARG A 118 -6.78 16.76 -1.40
N LEU A 119 -6.78 17.69 -2.34
CA LEU A 119 -5.61 18.36 -2.91
C LEU A 119 -5.72 19.84 -2.57
N ARG A 120 -4.62 20.45 -2.14
CA ARG A 120 -4.58 21.88 -1.79
C ARG A 120 -3.72 22.62 -2.82
N PRO A 121 -4.21 23.73 -3.42
CA PRO A 121 -3.37 24.55 -4.28
C PRO A 121 -2.04 24.93 -3.61
N GLY A 122 -0.94 24.89 -4.35
CA GLY A 122 0.42 25.10 -3.84
C GLY A 122 1.05 23.90 -3.13
N HIS A 123 0.29 22.85 -2.80
CA HIS A 123 0.81 21.67 -2.14
C HIS A 123 1.02 20.53 -3.15
N ARG A 124 2.19 19.88 -3.08
CA ARG A 124 2.49 18.63 -3.80
C ARG A 124 2.17 17.42 -2.92
N ALA A 125 0.95 17.39 -2.40
CA ALA A 125 0.53 16.39 -1.41
C ALA A 125 -0.91 15.95 -1.63
N VAL A 126 -1.17 14.67 -1.35
CA VAL A 126 -2.52 14.11 -1.26
C VAL A 126 -2.88 13.93 0.21
N TYR A 127 -4.00 14.50 0.63
CA TYR A 127 -4.56 14.27 1.95
C TYR A 127 -5.64 13.20 1.85
N GLN A 128 -5.44 12.08 2.55
CA GLN A 128 -6.35 10.93 2.51
C GLN A 128 -6.90 10.62 3.91
N GLU A 129 -8.22 10.45 3.99
CA GLU A 129 -8.95 10.13 5.22
C GLU A 129 -9.98 9.03 4.94
N HIS A 130 -10.08 8.06 5.84
CA HIS A 130 -11.16 7.08 5.86
C HIS A 130 -11.87 7.15 7.22
N ARG A 131 -13.17 7.40 7.19
CA ARG A 131 -14.03 7.40 8.38
C ARG A 131 -14.92 6.15 8.34
N VAL A 132 -14.76 5.29 9.32
CA VAL A 132 -15.58 4.09 9.52
C VAL A 132 -16.72 4.42 10.47
N SER A 133 -17.93 3.97 10.19
CA SER A 133 -19.11 4.16 11.04
C SER A 133 -19.97 2.89 11.10
N GLY A 134 -20.69 2.70 12.21
CA GLY A 134 -21.58 1.55 12.39
C GLY A 134 -20.85 0.19 12.50
N LEU A 135 -19.59 0.22 12.95
CA LEU A 135 -18.76 -0.96 13.16
C LEU A 135 -18.23 -0.95 14.60
N ASP A 136 -18.59 -1.97 15.37
CA ASP A 136 -18.11 -2.19 16.74
C ASP A 136 -17.16 -3.40 16.75
N GLY A 137 -16.01 -3.27 17.42
CA GLY A 137 -15.05 -4.37 17.51
C GLY A 137 -13.59 -3.93 17.51
N CYS A 138 -12.69 -4.91 17.61
CA CYS A 138 -11.26 -4.71 17.39
C CYS A 138 -10.89 -5.22 16.00
N TYR A 139 -10.59 -4.30 15.08
CA TYR A 139 -10.19 -4.63 13.73
C TYR A 139 -8.82 -4.08 13.42
N ASN A 140 -8.10 -4.80 12.57
CA ASN A 140 -6.92 -4.28 11.94
C ASN A 140 -7.27 -3.64 10.62
N TYR A 141 -6.68 -2.50 10.33
CA TYR A 141 -6.93 -1.74 9.11
C TYR A 141 -5.67 -1.04 8.69
N GLY A 142 -5.58 -0.69 7.42
CA GLY A 142 -4.42 0.03 6.94
C GLY A 142 -4.53 0.54 5.52
N TYR A 143 -3.65 1.48 5.21
CA TYR A 143 -3.36 1.91 3.84
C TYR A 143 -2.36 0.95 3.21
N HIS A 144 -2.32 0.88 1.89
CA HIS A 144 -1.50 -0.05 1.11
C HIS A 144 -0.88 0.68 -0.10
N ALA A 145 0.01 1.64 0.18
CA ALA A 145 0.66 2.43 -0.85
C ALA A 145 1.75 1.62 -1.54
N THR A 146 1.53 1.31 -2.81
CA THR A 146 2.45 0.58 -3.67
C THR A 146 3.20 1.55 -4.59
N LEU A 147 4.52 1.57 -4.46
CA LEU A 147 5.40 2.42 -5.25
C LEU A 147 6.02 1.65 -6.41
N GLN A 148 6.18 2.34 -7.54
CA GLN A 148 6.93 1.86 -8.69
C GLN A 148 8.35 2.40 -8.63
N PHE A 149 9.32 1.49 -8.52
CA PHE A 149 10.72 1.87 -8.72
C PHE A 149 11.03 1.86 -10.23
N PRO A 150 11.89 2.78 -10.70
CA PRO A 150 12.39 2.73 -12.08
C PRO A 150 13.07 1.39 -12.40
N ASP A 151 12.92 0.97 -13.65
CA ASP A 151 13.59 -0.23 -14.19
C ASP A 151 14.98 0.14 -14.71
N ASP A 152 15.84 0.57 -13.79
CA ASP A 152 17.24 0.89 -14.03
C ASP A 152 18.16 0.20 -13.02
N GLU A 153 19.47 0.42 -13.16
CA GLU A 153 20.49 -0.08 -12.24
C GLU A 153 20.69 0.87 -11.03
N GLY A 154 19.76 1.82 -10.82
CA GLY A 154 19.81 2.79 -9.75
C GLY A 154 19.57 2.15 -8.38
N THR A 155 20.17 2.75 -7.35
CA THR A 155 19.88 2.41 -5.94
C THR A 155 19.02 3.49 -5.31
N TYR A 156 17.86 3.06 -4.83
CA TYR A 156 16.85 3.87 -4.16
C TYR A 156 16.81 3.55 -2.68
N TRP A 157 16.46 4.54 -1.86
CA TRP A 157 16.52 4.44 -0.41
C TRP A 157 15.14 4.47 0.20
N VAL A 158 14.87 3.54 1.10
CA VAL A 158 13.67 3.48 1.94
C VAL A 158 14.07 3.73 3.39
N ASN A 159 13.50 4.78 3.98
CA ASN A 159 13.75 5.18 5.36
C ASN A 159 12.43 5.39 6.10
N THR A 160 12.49 5.30 7.43
CA THR A 160 11.35 5.57 8.29
C THR A 160 11.73 6.48 9.44
N SER A 161 10.73 7.08 10.07
CA SER A 161 10.87 7.61 11.43
C SER A 161 11.41 6.51 12.36
N PRO A 162 12.09 6.89 13.47
CA PRO A 162 12.51 5.93 14.49
C PRO A 162 11.36 5.01 14.94
N PHE A 163 11.66 3.73 15.11
CA PHE A 163 10.69 2.71 15.51
C PHE A 163 11.14 2.00 16.81
N LYS A 164 10.20 1.32 17.47
CA LYS A 164 10.42 0.58 18.72
C LYS A 164 11.12 -0.75 18.45
N PHE A 165 10.61 -1.49 17.47
CA PHE A 165 11.19 -2.72 16.94
C PHE A 165 10.62 -2.99 15.55
N GLY A 166 11.34 -3.80 14.78
CA GLY A 166 10.86 -4.44 13.58
C GLY A 166 10.73 -5.96 13.77
N SER A 167 9.90 -6.58 12.96
CA SER A 167 9.70 -8.03 12.92
C SER A 167 9.57 -8.49 11.48
N THR A 168 10.18 -9.62 11.17
CA THR A 168 9.88 -10.37 9.93
C THR A 168 8.58 -11.15 10.09
N PHE A 169 7.98 -11.58 8.98
CA PHE A 169 6.78 -12.40 9.01
C PHE A 169 7.01 -13.72 9.78
N PRO A 170 6.12 -14.11 10.69
CA PRO A 170 6.30 -15.32 11.50
C PRO A 170 5.99 -16.62 10.74
N GLY A 171 5.18 -16.53 9.68
CA GLY A 171 4.86 -17.67 8.83
C GLY A 171 5.78 -17.78 7.62
N ARG A 172 5.42 -18.67 6.70
CA ARG A 172 6.04 -18.73 5.38
C ARG A 172 5.37 -17.68 4.49
N PHE A 173 6.13 -16.66 4.10
CA PHE A 173 5.60 -15.59 3.25
C PHE A 173 5.68 -15.95 1.76
N SER A 174 6.84 -16.43 1.33
CA SER A 174 7.11 -16.82 -0.06
C SER A 174 7.12 -18.34 -0.19
N ASP A 175 6.50 -18.85 -1.26
CA ASP A 175 6.43 -20.28 -1.56
C ASP A 175 7.33 -20.69 -2.75
N PRO A 176 8.49 -21.32 -2.48
CA PRO A 176 9.31 -21.99 -3.49
C PRO A 176 8.57 -22.95 -4.42
N ALA A 177 7.50 -23.62 -3.98
CA ALA A 177 6.73 -24.54 -4.80
C ALA A 177 5.99 -23.84 -5.96
N ILE A 178 5.76 -22.52 -5.84
CA ILE A 178 5.17 -21.69 -6.90
C ILE A 178 6.16 -20.65 -7.45
N GLY A 179 7.46 -20.87 -7.21
CA GLY A 179 8.55 -20.08 -7.78
C GLY A 179 8.91 -18.81 -7.03
N GLU A 180 8.50 -18.67 -5.77
CA GLU A 180 8.86 -17.51 -4.95
C GLU A 180 9.99 -17.85 -3.99
N SER A 181 10.79 -16.86 -3.62
CA SER A 181 11.80 -17.04 -2.58
C SER A 181 11.74 -15.91 -1.58
N GLY A 182 12.10 -16.19 -0.33
CA GLY A 182 12.27 -15.19 0.72
C GLY A 182 13.65 -15.39 1.31
N ALA A 183 14.31 -14.31 1.72
CA ALA A 183 15.65 -14.40 2.33
C ALA A 183 15.64 -14.13 3.82
N LEU A 184 14.61 -13.47 4.34
CA LEU A 184 14.58 -13.08 5.74
C LEU A 184 14.29 -14.26 6.66
N LYS A 185 14.96 -14.27 7.81
CA LYS A 185 14.71 -15.25 8.85
C LYS A 185 13.28 -15.11 9.36
N GLY A 186 12.52 -16.20 9.38
CA GLY A 186 11.15 -16.19 9.90
C GLY A 186 11.06 -15.81 11.38
N ASN A 187 10.02 -15.06 11.77
CA ASN A 187 9.74 -14.66 13.16
C ASN A 187 10.91 -13.97 13.90
N ALA A 188 11.76 -13.25 13.17
CA ALA A 188 12.92 -12.55 13.72
C ALA A 188 12.57 -11.12 14.11
N ARG A 189 13.20 -10.60 15.17
CA ARG A 189 13.15 -9.19 15.55
C ARG A 189 14.40 -8.46 15.14
N PHE A 190 14.26 -7.17 14.84
CA PHE A 190 15.36 -6.26 14.53
C PHE A 190 15.09 -4.84 15.05
N SER A 191 16.12 -4.02 15.15
CA SER A 191 16.03 -2.62 15.59
C SER A 191 16.41 -1.62 14.50
N SER A 192 16.94 -2.08 13.37
CA SER A 192 17.38 -1.27 12.23
C SER A 192 17.01 -1.94 10.91
N LEU A 193 16.55 -1.16 9.94
CA LEU A 193 16.35 -1.65 8.57
C LEU A 193 17.68 -1.97 7.89
N ALA A 194 18.82 -1.49 8.40
CA ALA A 194 20.15 -1.81 7.85
C ALA A 194 20.62 -3.23 8.21
N GLU A 195 20.05 -3.83 9.26
CA GLU A 195 20.50 -5.10 9.83
C GLU A 195 19.32 -6.01 10.13
N VAL A 196 18.73 -6.58 9.08
CA VAL A 196 17.60 -7.51 9.19
C VAL A 196 18.10 -8.96 9.04
N PRO A 197 17.77 -9.86 9.98
CA PRO A 197 18.28 -11.24 9.96
C PRO A 197 17.88 -12.03 8.70
N LEU A 198 18.84 -12.77 8.14
CA LEU A 198 18.65 -13.68 7.01
C LEU A 198 18.44 -15.12 7.49
N GLU A 199 17.68 -15.91 6.73
CA GLU A 199 17.45 -17.34 7.00
C GLU A 199 18.76 -18.13 6.92
N ALA A 200 19.63 -17.79 5.95
CA ALA A 200 20.95 -18.40 5.77
C ALA A 200 22.01 -17.94 6.82
N GLY A 201 21.62 -17.11 7.79
CA GLY A 201 22.54 -16.48 8.75
C GLY A 201 23.07 -15.12 8.27
N GLY A 202 23.58 -14.31 9.20
CA GLY A 202 23.97 -12.92 8.95
C GLY A 202 22.76 -11.97 8.85
N THR A 203 23.00 -10.80 8.25
CA THR A 203 21.99 -9.73 8.11
C THR A 203 22.00 -9.12 6.71
N THR A 204 20.91 -8.48 6.33
CA THR A 204 20.79 -7.68 5.11
C THR A 204 20.18 -6.31 5.39
N SER A 205 20.45 -5.34 4.52
CA SER A 205 19.77 -4.04 4.54
C SER A 205 18.49 -4.10 3.72
N LEU A 206 17.40 -3.58 4.30
CA LEU A 206 16.14 -3.29 3.64
C LEU A 206 15.97 -1.79 3.33
N GLN A 207 17.03 -1.00 3.54
CA GLN A 207 17.02 0.43 3.21
C GLN A 207 17.31 0.69 1.73
N GLN A 208 17.78 -0.30 0.98
CA GLN A 208 18.18 -0.15 -0.43
C GLN A 208 17.27 -0.95 -1.35
N TYR A 209 16.88 -0.33 -2.46
CA TYR A 209 16.07 -0.90 -3.53
C TYR A 209 16.74 -0.68 -4.89
N PRO A 210 16.62 -1.62 -5.86
CA PRO A 210 15.93 -2.90 -5.73
C PRO A 210 16.58 -3.79 -4.65
N ALA A 211 15.75 -4.56 -3.95
CA ALA A 211 16.24 -5.50 -2.95
C ALA A 211 16.93 -6.70 -3.63
N ARG A 212 17.07 -7.83 -2.95
CA ARG A 212 17.63 -9.05 -3.56
C ARG A 212 16.73 -9.57 -4.69
N ASP A 213 17.33 -9.92 -5.82
CA ASP A 213 16.61 -10.46 -6.97
C ASP A 213 15.88 -11.76 -6.63
N GLY A 214 14.63 -11.88 -7.10
CA GLY A 214 13.79 -13.07 -6.95
C GLY A 214 13.07 -13.18 -5.60
N ASN A 215 13.27 -12.22 -4.71
CA ASN A 215 12.73 -12.29 -3.36
C ASN A 215 11.41 -11.55 -3.19
N GLU A 216 10.54 -12.19 -2.41
CA GLU A 216 9.35 -11.63 -1.78
C GLU A 216 9.57 -11.69 -0.26
N ASP A 217 9.76 -10.55 0.38
CA ASP A 217 9.99 -10.47 1.82
C ASP A 217 8.91 -9.56 2.47
N LEU A 218 8.47 -9.91 3.68
CA LEU A 218 7.52 -9.10 4.45
C LEU A 218 8.10 -8.78 5.83
N VAL A 219 8.18 -7.49 6.13
CA VAL A 219 8.55 -7.00 7.46
C VAL A 219 7.55 -5.97 7.96
N MET A 220 7.44 -5.86 9.28
CA MET A 220 6.69 -4.82 9.97
C MET A 220 7.64 -4.04 10.87
N VAL A 221 7.51 -2.71 10.92
CA VAL A 221 8.10 -1.84 11.94
C VAL A 221 7.00 -1.25 12.82
N SER A 222 7.19 -1.24 14.13
CA SER A 222 6.26 -0.62 15.10
C SER A 222 6.78 0.77 15.48
N SER A 223 6.07 1.82 15.08
CA SER A 223 6.43 3.22 15.27
C SER A 223 6.61 3.58 16.75
N ARG A 224 7.52 4.54 17.03
CA ARG A 224 7.57 5.19 18.35
C ARG A 224 6.32 6.05 18.58
N ASP A 225 6.04 6.33 19.85
CA ASP A 225 4.94 7.22 20.23
C ASP A 225 5.39 8.68 20.09
N GLU A 226 5.41 9.13 18.84
CA GLU A 226 5.79 10.49 18.45
C GLU A 226 4.56 11.25 17.90
N GLU A 227 4.69 12.53 17.61
CA GLU A 227 3.62 13.34 17.00
C GLU A 227 3.16 12.77 15.65
N PHE A 228 4.12 12.36 14.82
CA PHE A 228 3.89 11.68 13.55
C PHE A 228 4.98 10.63 13.29
N ALA A 229 4.64 9.63 12.50
CA ALA A 229 5.57 8.68 11.93
C ALA A 229 5.62 8.88 10.42
N TRP A 230 6.77 8.58 9.82
CA TRP A 230 6.99 8.82 8.40
C TRP A 230 7.68 7.65 7.70
N THR A 231 7.46 7.55 6.41
CA THR A 231 8.21 6.69 5.48
C THR A 231 8.62 7.54 4.30
N ALA A 232 9.91 7.53 3.99
CA ALA A 232 10.50 8.29 2.90
C ALA A 232 11.16 7.33 1.91
N VAL A 233 10.87 7.53 0.63
CA VAL A 233 11.45 6.74 -0.46
C VAL A 233 12.07 7.69 -1.46
N THR A 234 13.38 7.56 -1.69
CA THR A 234 14.04 8.30 -2.78
C THR A 234 13.69 7.62 -4.10
N LEU A 235 13.30 8.41 -5.08
CA LEU A 235 13.04 8.00 -6.46
C LEU A 235 13.87 8.90 -7.39
N ASP A 236 13.78 8.70 -8.70
CA ASP A 236 14.54 9.48 -9.70
C ASP A 236 14.35 10.99 -9.49
N GLY A 237 15.28 11.64 -8.78
CA GLY A 237 15.31 13.08 -8.48
C GLY A 237 14.16 13.62 -7.62
N PHE A 238 13.48 12.80 -6.82
CA PHE A 238 12.50 13.26 -5.83
C PHE A 238 12.33 12.30 -4.64
N ILE A 239 11.64 12.75 -3.60
CA ILE A 239 11.31 11.92 -2.42
C ILE A 239 9.81 11.77 -2.33
N TRP A 240 9.34 10.52 -2.28
CA TRP A 240 7.99 10.23 -1.83
C TRP A 240 7.98 10.17 -0.30
N LEU A 241 7.06 10.89 0.33
CA LEU A 241 6.92 10.95 1.78
C LEU A 241 5.48 10.60 2.16
N SER A 242 5.34 9.61 3.04
CA SER A 242 4.09 9.28 3.72
C SER A 242 4.17 9.67 5.18
N LEU A 243 3.15 10.36 5.67
CA LEU A 243 3.01 10.78 7.06
C LEU A 243 1.76 10.13 7.66
N LYS A 244 1.87 9.66 8.90
CA LYS A 244 0.76 9.06 9.64
C LYS A 244 0.82 9.44 11.12
N ASN A 245 -0.34 9.37 11.78
CA ASN A 245 -0.41 9.42 13.24
C ASN A 245 -0.09 8.02 13.80
N PRO A 246 1.03 7.80 14.52
CA PRO A 246 1.41 6.48 15.04
C PRO A 246 0.51 5.98 16.17
N ARG A 247 -0.33 6.84 16.75
CA ARG A 247 -1.35 6.44 17.74
C ARG A 247 -2.57 5.80 17.08
N VAL A 248 -2.80 6.11 15.80
CA VAL A 248 -3.88 5.52 14.99
C VAL A 248 -3.37 4.40 14.10
N LEU A 249 -2.17 4.56 13.51
CA LEU A 249 -1.51 3.59 12.63
C LEU A 249 -0.11 3.23 13.20
N PRO A 250 -0.05 2.46 14.30
CA PRO A 250 1.18 2.17 15.05
C PRO A 250 2.24 1.36 14.31
N SER A 251 1.93 0.77 13.16
CA SER A 251 2.91 -0.03 12.43
C SER A 251 2.93 0.29 10.94
N THR A 252 4.08 0.07 10.31
CA THR A 252 4.24 0.09 8.85
C THR A 252 4.79 -1.25 8.41
N LEU A 253 4.28 -1.83 7.34
CA LEU A 253 4.89 -2.95 6.64
C LEU A 253 5.52 -2.53 5.37
N PHE A 254 6.53 -3.32 5.05
CA PHE A 254 7.15 -3.37 3.76
C PHE A 254 6.91 -4.77 3.24
N TRP A 255 6.03 -4.88 2.26
CA TRP A 255 6.08 -5.97 1.29
C TRP A 255 7.11 -5.55 0.24
N ILE A 256 8.16 -6.34 0.15
CA ILE A 256 9.36 -6.10 -0.65
C ILE A 256 9.35 -7.10 -1.79
N SER A 257 9.07 -6.64 -3.01
CA SER A 257 9.09 -7.49 -4.21
C SER A 257 10.16 -7.02 -5.18
N ASN A 258 11.10 -7.91 -5.51
CA ASN A 258 12.04 -7.68 -6.61
C ASN A 258 12.09 -8.90 -7.53
N ARG A 259 11.08 -9.05 -8.40
CA ARG A 259 11.09 -10.08 -9.45
C ARG A 259 11.61 -9.56 -10.79
N ARG A 260 12.42 -10.39 -11.44
CA ARG A 260 12.74 -10.30 -12.88
C ARG A 260 11.76 -11.21 -13.66
N GLY A 261 11.04 -10.70 -14.66
CA GLY A 261 10.20 -11.50 -15.59
C GLY A 261 8.72 -11.07 -15.71
N ALA A 262 8.09 -11.35 -16.85
CA ALA A 262 6.78 -10.78 -17.28
C ALA A 262 5.52 -11.57 -16.89
N GLY A 263 5.65 -12.57 -16.03
CA GLY A 263 4.54 -13.46 -15.69
C GLY A 263 3.76 -12.99 -14.47
N VAL A 264 2.43 -13.12 -14.53
CA VAL A 264 1.60 -13.32 -13.35
C VAL A 264 1.92 -14.73 -12.84
N THR A 265 2.78 -14.87 -11.83
CA THR A 265 3.06 -16.17 -11.22
C THR A 265 2.89 -16.11 -9.71
N GLY A 266 2.07 -17.02 -9.17
CA GLY A 266 2.06 -17.52 -7.79
C GLY A 266 1.65 -16.56 -6.68
N GLY A 267 2.31 -15.42 -6.56
CA GLY A 267 2.08 -14.42 -5.52
C GLY A 267 1.09 -13.42 -6.06
N GLY A 268 -0.10 -13.39 -5.47
CA GLY A 268 -1.32 -12.80 -6.01
C GLY A 268 -1.27 -11.35 -6.50
N TRP A 269 -0.15 -10.64 -6.52
CA TRP A 269 -0.09 -9.22 -6.83
C TRP A 269 0.69 -8.84 -8.09
N GLY A 270 1.51 -9.72 -8.68
CA GLY A 270 2.15 -9.51 -10.01
C GLY A 270 2.96 -8.22 -10.24
N LEU A 271 3.29 -7.47 -9.20
CA LEU A 271 3.97 -6.17 -9.29
C LEU A 271 5.48 -6.34 -9.46
N ARG A 272 6.08 -5.67 -10.45
CA ARG A 272 7.54 -5.70 -10.72
C ARG A 272 8.26 -4.59 -9.96
N ARG A 273 9.40 -4.92 -9.35
CA ARG A 273 10.29 -3.98 -8.62
C ARG A 273 9.48 -2.95 -7.82
N SER A 274 8.70 -3.45 -6.88
CA SER A 274 7.76 -2.64 -6.12
C SER A 274 7.97 -2.81 -4.62
N THR A 275 7.66 -1.75 -3.89
CA THR A 275 7.46 -1.85 -2.45
C THR A 275 6.04 -1.45 -2.15
N ALA A 276 5.30 -2.36 -1.53
CA ALA A 276 4.04 -2.04 -0.90
C ALA A 276 4.33 -1.62 0.54
N THR A 277 4.14 -0.34 0.80
CA THR A 277 4.19 0.25 2.13
C THR A 277 2.78 0.28 2.69
N SER A 278 2.54 -0.50 3.74
CA SER A 278 1.23 -0.56 4.38
C SER A 278 1.29 -0.02 5.78
N ALA A 279 0.45 0.94 6.16
CA ALA A 279 0.40 1.43 7.53
C ALA A 279 -0.81 0.81 8.22
N TRP A 280 -0.65 0.07 9.32
CA TRP A 280 -1.78 -0.57 10.01
C TRP A 280 -1.89 -0.29 11.50
N ALA A 281 -3.06 -0.63 12.04
CA ALA A 281 -3.36 -0.61 13.47
C ALA A 281 -3.74 -2.00 14.00
N TRP A 282 -3.23 -2.33 15.19
CA TRP A 282 -3.76 -3.40 16.04
C TRP A 282 -3.85 -2.83 17.46
N ARG A 283 -5.05 -2.78 18.05
CA ARG A 283 -5.18 -2.61 19.50
C ARG A 283 -5.04 -3.99 20.13
N ARG A 284 -4.16 -4.12 21.13
CA ARG A 284 -3.98 -5.36 21.91
C ARG A 284 -5.32 -5.88 22.45
N PRO A 285 -5.47 -7.20 22.69
CA PRO A 285 -6.66 -7.75 23.32
C PRO A 285 -6.69 -7.26 24.76
N GLY A 286 -7.51 -6.24 24.98
CA GLY A 286 -7.50 -5.43 26.20
C GLY A 286 -8.49 -4.29 26.05
N ARG A 287 -9.75 -4.66 25.83
CA ARG A 287 -10.97 -3.83 25.81
C ARG A 287 -11.08 -2.79 24.68
N ILE A 288 -12.16 -2.98 23.92
CA ILE A 288 -12.91 -1.93 23.24
C ILE A 288 -13.39 -0.95 24.31
N CYS A 289 -13.02 0.32 24.17
CA CYS A 289 -13.94 1.44 24.03
C CYS A 289 -13.20 2.48 23.17
#